data_AF-A0A2F0AL61-F1
#
_entry.id   AF-A0A2F0AL61-F1
#
_cell.length_a   1.000
_cell.length_b   1.000
_cell.length_c   1.000
_cell.angle_alpha   90.00
_cell.angle_beta   90.00
_cell.angle_gamma   90.00
#
_symmetry.space_group_name_H-M   'P 1'
#
loop_
_entity.id
_entity.type
_entity.pdbx_description
1 polymer ?
#
loop_
_entity_poly.entity_id
_entity_poly.type
_entity_poly.pdbx_seq_one_letter_code
_entity_poly.pdbx_strand_id
1 'polypeptide(L)'
;MKHDKIESASSLPDHASEYDGRQLPIDRVGIRGLKYPITVLDKDHRTQHTVAELGLFVGLPARFKGTHMSRFIEVLNTVRGELTIRNLPMILSQIQHRLNSEDAFLEASFPYFIEKEAPVSKAKSLMEYACYFTASAKGEQTAFKLGVQVPVKSLCPCSKAISERGAHNQRSVVDVQVASSGFLWIEDVVNAVEACASSPVYALLKRSDEKFVTEKAYDNPKFVEDLVRDVVIAIRALDSVTYVKVSAENFESIHNHEAYAEIEWSTDVGQQTQGVLDVVSPTKRTRFSFGRWLKQQRTERHLSQSELAIQLGVTSSFLSRIESDERQPSAEHLELMATILGLSTETVMLRAGVVPDTILQLVQENPERLKQLYSANSMS
;
A
#
# COMPACT_ATOMS: atom_id res chain seq x y z
N MET A 1 53.00 -21.25 -29.76
CA MET A 1 51.93 -21.93 -28.99
C MET A 1 51.95 -21.35 -27.59
N LYS A 2 50.94 -20.69 -27.02
CA LYS A 2 49.50 -20.54 -27.31
C LYS A 2 49.12 -19.13 -26.82
N HIS A 3 48.63 -18.28 -27.71
CA HIS A 3 47.25 -17.78 -27.72
C HIS A 3 46.87 -16.85 -26.55
N ASP A 4 47.24 -15.57 -26.68
CA ASP A 4 46.33 -14.49 -26.30
C ASP A 4 45.09 -14.57 -27.21
N LYS A 5 43.96 -14.99 -26.65
CA LYS A 5 42.65 -14.73 -27.22
C LYS A 5 42.06 -13.56 -26.45
N ILE A 6 42.11 -12.40 -27.09
CA ILE A 6 41.20 -11.29 -26.84
C ILE A 6 39.79 -11.88 -27.00
N GLU A 7 39.07 -12.07 -25.88
CA GLU A 7 37.63 -12.32 -25.94
C GLU A 7 36.98 -11.05 -26.48
N SER A 8 36.59 -11.10 -27.74
CA SER A 8 35.66 -10.15 -28.34
C SER A 8 34.39 -10.15 -27.49
N ALA A 9 34.08 -9.03 -26.86
CA ALA A 9 32.79 -8.81 -26.21
C ALA A 9 31.68 -8.99 -27.25
N SER A 10 31.08 -10.19 -27.29
CA SER A 10 29.87 -10.42 -28.06
C SER A 10 28.75 -9.66 -27.37
N SER A 11 28.19 -8.66 -28.05
CA SER A 11 27.04 -7.93 -27.55
C SER A 11 25.90 -8.92 -27.36
N LEU A 12 25.52 -9.18 -26.10
CA LEU A 12 24.32 -9.95 -25.78
C LEU A 12 23.11 -9.32 -26.49
N PRO A 13 22.15 -10.12 -26.98
CA PRO A 13 21.01 -9.62 -27.73
C PRO A 13 20.12 -8.71 -26.85
N ASP A 14 19.74 -7.56 -27.40
CA ASP A 14 18.80 -6.62 -26.77
C ASP A 14 17.38 -6.84 -27.29
N HIS A 15 16.69 -7.81 -26.71
CA HIS A 15 15.31 -8.12 -27.08
C HIS A 15 14.31 -7.01 -26.72
N ALA A 16 14.63 -6.13 -25.78
CA ALA A 16 13.71 -5.06 -25.39
C ALA A 16 13.58 -4.03 -26.50
N SER A 17 14.68 -3.73 -27.19
CA SER A 17 14.72 -2.78 -28.30
C SER A 17 14.25 -3.36 -29.65
N GLU A 18 13.84 -4.64 -29.68
CA GLU A 18 13.29 -5.26 -30.89
C GLU A 18 11.96 -4.63 -31.31
N TYR A 19 11.70 -4.71 -32.62
CA TYR A 19 10.43 -4.28 -33.19
C TYR A 19 9.28 -5.21 -32.78
N ASP A 20 8.15 -4.62 -32.39
CA ASP A 20 6.91 -5.34 -32.12
C ASP A 20 5.86 -5.08 -33.20
N GLY A 21 5.37 -6.15 -33.82
CA GLY A 21 4.39 -6.08 -34.91
C GLY A 21 2.93 -6.00 -34.47
N ARG A 22 2.62 -6.11 -33.17
CA ARG A 22 1.24 -6.18 -32.66
C ARG A 22 0.53 -4.83 -32.65
N GLN A 23 1.26 -3.72 -32.82
CA GLN A 23 0.73 -2.36 -32.88
C GLN A 23 -0.08 -1.93 -31.64
N LEU A 24 0.22 -2.51 -30.48
CA LEU A 24 -0.42 -2.18 -29.21
C LEU A 24 0.59 -1.45 -28.30
N PRO A 25 0.40 -0.16 -27.99
CA PRO A 25 1.19 0.51 -26.97
C PRO A 25 0.84 -0.02 -25.58
N ILE A 26 1.78 0.07 -24.64
CA ILE A 26 1.52 -0.23 -23.23
C ILE A 26 1.47 1.09 -22.46
N ASP A 27 0.35 1.36 -21.79
CA ASP A 27 0.15 2.59 -21.03
C ASP A 27 1.19 2.75 -19.92
N ARG A 28 1.49 1.67 -19.19
CA ARG A 28 2.44 1.65 -18.09
C ARG A 28 3.22 0.33 -18.03
N VAL A 29 4.54 0.41 -18.15
CA VAL A 29 5.46 -0.71 -17.94
C VAL A 29 6.63 -0.27 -17.07
N GLY A 30 7.08 -1.13 -16.16
CA GLY A 30 8.23 -0.85 -15.30
C GLY A 30 8.31 -1.78 -14.09
N ILE A 31 8.79 -1.25 -12.97
CA ILE A 31 9.03 -2.01 -11.73
C ILE A 31 8.04 -1.59 -10.64
N ARG A 32 7.67 -2.53 -9.77
CA ARG A 32 6.83 -2.27 -8.59
C ARG A 32 7.27 -3.13 -7.42
N GLY A 33 7.07 -2.63 -6.21
CA GLY A 33 7.36 -3.36 -4.97
C GLY A 33 8.80 -3.22 -4.49
N LEU A 34 9.53 -2.23 -5.00
CA LEU A 34 10.89 -1.93 -4.56
C LEU A 34 10.86 -1.20 -3.22
N LYS A 35 11.40 -1.83 -2.17
CA LYS A 35 11.59 -1.15 -0.88
C LYS A 35 12.81 -0.23 -0.97
N TYR A 36 12.64 1.04 -0.63
CA TYR A 36 13.67 2.07 -0.76
C TYR A 36 13.62 3.06 0.43
N PRO A 37 14.77 3.44 1.01
CA PRO A 37 14.81 4.40 2.11
C PRO A 37 14.50 5.82 1.60
N ILE A 38 13.63 6.54 2.30
CA ILE A 38 13.24 7.91 1.96
C ILE A 38 13.29 8.81 3.19
N THR A 39 13.31 10.12 2.96
CA THR A 39 13.17 11.13 4.00
C THR A 39 11.96 12.00 3.69
N VAL A 40 11.02 12.10 4.63
CA VAL A 40 9.81 12.90 4.52
C VAL A 40 9.87 14.07 5.49
N LEU A 41 9.22 15.19 5.13
CA LEU A 41 9.15 16.35 6.00
C LEU A 41 8.17 16.10 7.15
N ASP A 42 8.52 16.62 8.31
CA ASP A 42 7.75 16.53 9.55
C ASP A 42 7.59 17.93 10.14
N LYS A 43 6.34 18.30 10.49
CA LYS A 43 5.99 19.64 10.95
C LYS A 43 6.61 19.97 12.32
N ASP A 44 6.78 18.97 13.18
CA ASP A 44 7.25 19.12 14.56
C ASP A 44 8.75 18.76 14.71
N HIS A 45 9.21 17.76 13.95
CA HIS A 45 10.54 17.18 14.05
C HIS A 45 11.44 17.43 12.83
N ARG A 46 11.01 18.30 11.90
CA ARG A 46 11.66 18.66 10.62
C ARG A 46 11.65 17.53 9.58
N THR A 47 12.07 16.33 9.94
CA THR A 47 12.16 15.18 9.02
C THR A 47 11.95 13.83 9.71
N GLN A 48 11.33 12.87 9.02
CA GLN A 48 11.30 11.45 9.38
C GLN A 48 12.00 10.60 8.32
N HIS A 49 12.80 9.63 8.76
CA HIS A 49 13.36 8.60 7.89
C HIS A 49 12.45 7.37 7.92
N THR A 50 12.02 6.91 6.75
CA THR A 50 11.12 5.76 6.61
C THR A 50 11.51 4.91 5.41
N VAL A 51 10.84 3.77 5.24
CA VAL A 51 11.01 2.90 4.07
C VAL A 51 9.76 3.01 3.22
N ALA A 52 9.93 3.45 1.98
CA ALA A 52 8.87 3.46 1.00
C ALA A 52 8.89 2.20 0.14
N GLU A 53 7.72 1.77 -0.29
CA GLU A 53 7.54 0.86 -1.39
C GLU A 53 7.27 1.66 -2.67
N LEU A 54 8.16 1.52 -3.65
CA LEU A 54 8.15 2.28 -4.89
C LEU A 54 7.57 1.48 -6.05
N GLY A 55 6.91 2.20 -6.95
CA GLY A 55 6.59 1.77 -8.32
C GLY A 55 7.06 2.83 -9.31
N LEU A 56 7.79 2.43 -10.34
CA LEU A 56 8.31 3.31 -11.39
C LEU A 56 7.91 2.76 -12.75
N PHE A 57 7.33 3.60 -13.59
CA PHE A 57 6.76 3.17 -14.87
C PHE A 57 6.98 4.22 -15.96
N VAL A 58 6.93 3.78 -17.20
CA VAL A 58 6.87 4.62 -18.40
C VAL A 58 5.81 4.09 -19.36
N GLY A 59 5.36 4.92 -20.29
CA GLY A 59 4.63 4.44 -21.48
C GLY A 59 5.58 3.71 -22.43
N LEU A 60 5.12 2.63 -23.06
CA LEU A 60 5.86 1.90 -24.10
C LEU A 60 5.17 2.07 -25.46
N PRO A 61 5.83 2.72 -26.44
CA PRO A 61 5.32 2.80 -27.80
C PRO A 61 5.12 1.42 -28.42
N ALA A 62 4.07 1.28 -29.24
CA ALA A 62 3.67 0.04 -29.89
C ALA A 62 4.75 -0.66 -30.73
N ARG A 63 5.78 0.08 -31.14
CA ARG A 63 6.90 -0.42 -31.96
C ARG A 63 7.97 -1.16 -31.16
N PHE A 64 7.99 -1.04 -29.83
CA PHE A 64 9.02 -1.66 -28.99
C PHE A 64 8.45 -2.89 -28.28
N LYS A 65 9.21 -3.97 -28.29
CA LYS A 65 8.84 -5.23 -27.64
C LYS A 65 8.89 -5.16 -26.12
N GLY A 66 9.80 -4.35 -25.55
CA GLY A 66 9.95 -4.22 -24.11
C GLY A 66 10.66 -2.95 -23.66
N THR A 67 10.68 -2.75 -22.34
CA THR A 67 11.46 -1.71 -21.68
C THR A 67 12.71 -2.29 -21.00
N HIS A 68 13.66 -1.44 -20.67
CA HIS A 68 14.91 -1.81 -19.99
C HIS A 68 14.75 -1.68 -18.47
N MET A 69 14.41 -2.77 -17.79
CA MET A 69 14.01 -2.74 -16.36
C MET A 69 15.10 -2.26 -15.41
N SER A 70 16.36 -2.62 -15.63
CA SER A 70 17.48 -2.15 -14.79
C SER A 70 17.63 -0.63 -14.82
N ARG A 71 17.14 0.02 -15.89
CA ARG A 71 17.26 1.46 -16.06
C ARG A 71 16.50 2.28 -15.02
N PHE A 72 15.43 1.74 -14.45
CA PHE A 72 14.75 2.36 -13.32
C PHE A 72 15.63 2.38 -12.07
N ILE A 73 16.30 1.25 -11.78
CA ILE A 73 17.15 1.12 -10.61
C ILE A 73 18.37 2.02 -10.70
N GLU A 74 19.04 2.10 -11.86
CA GLU A 74 20.23 2.95 -11.93
C GLU A 74 19.88 4.44 -11.91
N VAL A 75 18.65 4.85 -12.30
CA VAL A 75 18.15 6.22 -12.02
C VAL A 75 17.95 6.42 -10.53
N LEU A 76 17.33 5.49 -9.80
CA LEU A 76 17.20 5.63 -8.34
C LEU A 76 18.56 5.68 -7.62
N ASN A 77 19.58 5.02 -8.15
CA ASN A 77 20.91 5.05 -7.55
C ASN A 77 21.60 6.42 -7.66
N THR A 78 21.21 7.28 -8.62
CA THR A 78 21.76 8.65 -8.70
C THR A 78 21.24 9.57 -7.60
N VAL A 79 20.11 9.22 -6.98
CA VAL A 79 19.41 10.03 -5.96
C VAL A 79 19.40 9.38 -4.57
N ARG A 80 20.33 8.45 -4.32
CA ARG A 80 20.36 7.62 -3.11
C ARG A 80 20.43 8.47 -1.84
N GLY A 81 19.42 8.35 -0.98
CA GLY A 81 19.33 9.05 0.31
C GLY A 81 18.63 10.41 0.25
N GLU A 82 18.31 10.92 -0.95
CA GLU A 82 17.72 12.26 -1.12
C GLU A 82 16.30 12.23 -1.68
N LEU A 83 15.68 11.06 -1.87
CA LEU A 83 14.31 10.97 -2.41
C LEU A 83 13.34 11.76 -1.52
N THR A 84 12.92 12.92 -2.01
CA THR A 84 12.06 13.90 -1.34
C THR A 84 11.02 14.40 -2.34
N ILE A 85 9.91 14.97 -1.89
CA ILE A 85 8.90 15.53 -2.79
C ILE A 85 9.51 16.56 -3.77
N ARG A 86 10.53 17.30 -3.31
CA ARG A 86 11.18 18.37 -4.09
C ARG A 86 11.99 17.86 -5.28
N ASN A 87 12.54 16.64 -5.23
CA ASN A 87 13.34 16.10 -6.32
C ASN A 87 12.58 15.13 -7.23
N LEU A 88 11.28 14.89 -6.97
CA LEU A 88 10.43 14.06 -7.83
C LEU A 88 10.40 14.51 -9.30
N PRO A 89 10.26 15.81 -9.64
CA PRO A 89 10.26 16.23 -11.05
C PRO A 89 11.57 15.87 -11.78
N MET A 90 12.70 16.02 -11.09
CA MET A 90 14.01 15.68 -11.64
C MET A 90 14.15 14.17 -11.86
N ILE A 91 13.66 13.35 -10.94
CA ILE A 91 13.68 11.88 -11.07
C ILE A 91 12.81 11.42 -12.24
N LEU A 92 11.60 11.97 -12.36
CA LEU A 92 10.71 11.65 -13.48
C LEU A 92 11.34 12.04 -14.82
N SER A 93 11.98 13.20 -14.89
CA SER A 93 12.72 13.63 -16.09
C SER A 93 13.90 12.71 -16.42
N GLN A 94 14.65 12.26 -15.41
CA GLN A 94 15.72 11.27 -15.61
C GLN A 94 15.15 9.93 -16.11
N ILE A 95 14.00 9.48 -15.60
CA ILE A 95 13.33 8.27 -16.09
C ILE A 95 12.92 8.44 -17.57
N GLN A 96 12.25 9.54 -17.93
CA GLN A 96 11.86 9.85 -19.31
C GLN A 96 13.06 9.81 -20.26
N HIS A 97 14.14 10.53 -19.93
CA HIS A 97 15.34 10.61 -20.76
C HIS A 97 16.02 9.24 -20.91
N ARG A 98 16.16 8.51 -19.80
CA ARG A 98 16.97 7.30 -19.74
C ARG A 98 16.24 6.07 -20.32
N LEU A 99 14.92 6.11 -20.36
CA LEU A 99 14.06 5.11 -20.99
C LEU A 99 13.47 5.55 -22.34
N ASN A 100 13.80 6.76 -22.81
CA ASN A 100 13.32 7.34 -24.06
C ASN A 100 11.79 7.29 -24.20
N SER A 101 11.09 7.75 -23.15
CA SER A 101 9.63 7.82 -23.10
C SER A 101 9.18 9.24 -22.76
N GLU A 102 8.04 9.64 -23.33
CA GLU A 102 7.41 10.93 -23.05
C GLU A 102 6.69 10.92 -21.70
N ASP A 103 6.23 9.76 -21.25
CA ASP A 103 5.49 9.59 -20.01
C ASP A 103 6.35 8.87 -18.95
N ALA A 104 6.37 9.39 -17.72
CA ALA A 104 6.93 8.70 -16.56
C ALA A 104 5.99 8.79 -15.37
N PHE A 105 5.96 7.73 -14.56
CA PHE A 105 5.11 7.63 -13.38
C PHE A 105 5.91 7.11 -12.20
N LEU A 106 5.66 7.71 -11.03
CA LEU A 106 6.22 7.29 -9.76
C LEU A 106 5.09 7.14 -8.74
N GLU A 107 5.05 5.99 -8.10
CA GLU A 107 4.23 5.69 -6.94
C GLU A 107 5.17 5.43 -5.76
N ALA A 108 4.89 6.03 -4.61
CA ALA A 108 5.60 5.75 -3.37
C ALA A 108 4.60 5.58 -2.24
N SER A 109 4.70 4.51 -1.45
CA SER A 109 3.85 4.26 -0.28
C SER A 109 4.71 4.01 0.94
N PHE A 110 4.43 4.67 2.06
CA PHE A 110 5.28 4.64 3.25
C PHE A 110 4.46 4.91 4.52
N PRO A 111 4.87 4.37 5.68
CA PRO A 111 4.29 4.75 6.96
C PRO A 111 4.81 6.13 7.38
N TYR A 112 3.91 6.94 7.92
CA TYR A 112 4.18 8.25 8.52
C TYR A 112 3.72 8.25 9.97
N PHE A 113 4.52 8.77 10.90
CA PHE A 113 4.19 8.74 12.32
C PHE A 113 3.91 10.15 12.83
N ILE A 114 2.84 10.32 13.60
CA ILE A 114 2.54 11.59 14.29
C ILE A 114 2.52 11.31 15.79
N GLU A 115 3.23 12.12 16.58
CA GLU A 115 3.08 12.08 18.05
C GLU A 115 1.71 12.68 18.42
N LYS A 116 0.89 11.87 19.08
CA LYS A 116 -0.45 12.29 19.53
C LYS A 116 -0.53 12.34 21.04
N GLU A 117 -1.22 13.36 21.53
CA GLU A 117 -1.62 13.45 22.94
C GLU A 117 -3.04 12.91 23.12
N ALA A 118 -3.21 12.01 24.08
CA ALA A 118 -4.53 11.54 24.51
C ALA A 118 -5.38 12.72 25.02
N PRO A 119 -6.69 12.75 24.76
CA PRO A 119 -7.51 13.95 24.91
C PRO A 119 -7.59 14.48 26.35
N VAL A 120 -7.58 13.59 27.35
CA VAL A 120 -7.75 13.95 28.77
C VAL A 120 -6.43 13.83 29.53
N SER A 121 -5.79 12.66 29.51
CA SER A 121 -4.56 12.38 30.27
C SER A 121 -3.31 13.03 29.67
N LYS A 122 -3.38 13.50 28.41
CA LYS A 122 -2.25 14.02 27.64
C LYS A 122 -1.11 13.02 27.48
N ALA A 123 -1.38 11.72 27.67
CA ALA A 123 -0.39 10.69 27.41
C ALA A 123 0.02 10.73 25.93
N LYS A 124 1.33 10.82 25.68
CA LYS A 124 1.92 10.89 24.35
C LYS A 124 2.16 9.50 23.78
N SER A 125 1.84 9.30 22.51
CA SER A 125 2.15 8.07 21.77
C SER A 125 2.25 8.35 20.28
N LEU A 126 3.14 7.65 19.58
CA LEU A 126 3.19 7.68 18.12
C LEU A 126 1.99 6.94 17.52
N MET A 127 1.38 7.53 16.50
CA MET A 127 0.33 6.94 15.69
C MET A 127 0.81 6.84 14.24
N GLU A 128 0.65 5.66 13.63
CA GLU A 128 0.99 5.41 12.23
C GLU A 128 -0.16 5.82 11.30
N TYR A 129 0.18 6.44 10.18
CA TYR A 129 -0.68 6.74 9.04
C TYR A 129 -0.05 6.20 7.76
N ALA A 130 -0.80 5.45 6.96
CA ALA A 130 -0.32 4.99 5.67
C ALA A 130 -0.43 6.14 4.65
N CYS A 131 0.71 6.62 4.19
CA CYS A 131 0.80 7.72 3.25
C CYS A 131 1.31 7.22 1.90
N TYR A 132 0.97 7.96 0.85
CA TYR A 132 1.50 7.71 -0.48
C TYR A 132 1.62 9.00 -1.28
N PHE A 133 2.48 8.98 -2.28
CA PHE A 133 2.51 10.01 -3.30
C PHE A 133 2.39 9.35 -4.67
N THR A 134 1.70 10.03 -5.57
CA THR A 134 1.66 9.69 -6.99
C THR A 134 2.16 10.88 -7.76
N ALA A 135 3.11 10.65 -8.64
CA ALA A 135 3.66 11.68 -9.50
C ALA A 135 3.71 11.17 -10.93
N SER A 136 3.38 12.04 -11.88
CA SER A 136 3.51 11.75 -13.31
C SER A 136 4.18 12.91 -14.02
N ALA A 137 4.91 12.60 -15.08
CA ALA A 137 5.46 13.58 -16.00
C ALA A 137 5.05 13.21 -17.42
N LYS A 138 4.60 14.20 -18.19
CA LYS A 138 4.36 14.10 -19.63
C LYS A 138 5.05 15.27 -20.32
N GLY A 139 6.16 14.99 -21.00
CA GLY A 139 7.10 16.04 -21.39
C GLY A 139 7.55 16.86 -20.18
N GLU A 140 7.41 18.19 -20.23
CA GLU A 140 7.75 19.10 -19.14
C GLU A 140 6.66 19.26 -18.06
N GLN A 141 5.44 18.79 -18.33
CA GLN A 141 4.33 18.92 -17.40
C GLN A 141 4.44 17.84 -16.33
N THR A 142 4.33 18.24 -15.06
CA THR A 142 4.32 17.31 -13.93
C THR A 142 3.05 17.45 -13.12
N ALA A 143 2.51 16.32 -12.66
CA ALA A 143 1.41 16.26 -11.73
C ALA A 143 1.84 15.51 -10.49
N PHE A 144 1.35 15.96 -9.33
CA PHE A 144 1.64 15.36 -8.04
C PHE A 144 0.36 15.31 -7.21
N LYS A 145 0.11 14.17 -6.58
CA LYS A 145 -0.95 14.01 -5.58
C LYS A 145 -0.39 13.34 -4.33
N LEU A 146 -0.73 13.91 -3.17
CA LEU A 146 -0.50 13.33 -1.85
C LEU A 146 -1.71 12.49 -1.45
N GLY A 147 -1.45 11.31 -0.90
CA GLY A 147 -2.41 10.37 -0.39
C GLY A 147 -2.19 10.10 1.10
N VAL A 148 -3.25 10.13 1.90
CA VAL A 148 -3.20 9.79 3.33
C VAL A 148 -4.38 8.93 3.70
N GLN A 149 -4.11 7.76 4.28
CA GLN A 149 -5.11 6.90 4.90
C GLN A 149 -5.18 7.17 6.39
N VAL A 150 -6.31 7.68 6.84
CA VAL A 150 -6.54 8.10 8.22
C VAL A 150 -7.51 7.11 8.89
N PRO A 151 -7.03 6.25 9.81
CA PRO A 151 -7.91 5.41 10.59
C PRO A 151 -8.70 6.27 11.59
N VAL A 152 -10.01 6.11 11.62
CA VAL A 152 -10.92 6.84 12.52
C VAL A 152 -11.91 5.90 13.21
N LYS A 153 -12.64 6.42 14.20
CA LYS A 153 -13.82 5.77 14.76
C LYS A 153 -15.07 6.44 14.16
N SER A 154 -15.94 5.63 13.57
CA SER A 154 -17.29 6.01 13.14
C SER A 154 -18.32 5.38 14.07
N LEU A 155 -19.43 6.08 14.30
CA LEU A 155 -20.56 5.57 15.06
C LEU A 155 -21.85 5.88 14.31
N CYS A 156 -22.70 4.85 14.17
CA CYS A 156 -23.85 4.92 13.29
C CYS A 156 -25.01 5.71 13.94
N PRO A 157 -25.48 6.81 13.29
CA PRO A 157 -26.62 7.58 13.80
C PRO A 157 -27.92 6.77 13.81
N CYS A 158 -28.15 5.89 12.83
CA CYS A 158 -29.31 5.01 12.82
C CYS A 158 -29.37 4.12 14.06
N SER A 159 -28.26 3.44 14.38
CA SER A 159 -28.19 2.53 15.52
C SER A 159 -28.44 3.25 16.83
N LYS A 160 -27.88 4.45 17.00
CA LYS A 160 -28.12 5.32 18.15
C LYS A 160 -29.59 5.72 18.27
N ALA A 161 -30.24 6.06 17.15
CA ALA A 161 -31.61 6.55 17.14
C ALA A 161 -32.64 5.47 17.50
N ILE A 162 -32.40 4.22 17.12
CA ILE A 162 -33.38 3.13 17.30
C ILE A 162 -33.17 2.29 18.57
N SER A 163 -31.98 2.35 19.18
CA SER A 163 -31.63 1.51 20.34
C SER A 163 -31.87 2.26 21.64
N GLU A 164 -32.49 1.62 22.64
CA GLU A 164 -32.66 2.20 23.99
C GLU A 164 -31.32 2.51 24.68
N ARG A 165 -30.26 1.78 24.32
CA ARG A 165 -28.91 1.94 24.86
C ARG A 165 -27.86 1.51 23.85
N GLY A 166 -26.72 2.21 23.88
CA GLY A 166 -25.60 1.93 22.99
C GLY A 166 -25.87 2.29 21.53
N ALA A 167 -24.84 2.13 20.71
CA ALA A 167 -24.88 2.28 19.27
C ALA A 167 -23.68 1.55 18.68
N HIS A 168 -23.86 0.84 17.56
CA HIS A 168 -22.73 0.17 16.93
C HIS A 168 -21.76 1.21 16.36
N ASN A 169 -20.48 0.87 16.44
CA ASN A 169 -19.37 1.68 16.00
C ASN A 169 -18.22 0.77 15.57
N GLN A 170 -17.36 1.29 14.72
CA GLN A 170 -16.34 0.49 14.08
C GLN A 170 -15.08 1.31 13.79
N ARG A 171 -14.03 0.60 13.36
CA ARG A 171 -12.94 1.25 12.64
C ARG A 171 -13.45 1.65 11.27
N SER A 172 -13.07 2.85 10.85
CA SER A 172 -13.17 3.27 9.46
C SER A 172 -11.81 3.73 8.98
N VAL A 173 -11.56 3.63 7.69
CA VAL A 173 -10.40 4.26 7.05
C VAL A 173 -10.93 5.29 6.07
N VAL A 174 -10.45 6.52 6.20
CA VAL A 174 -10.69 7.59 5.24
C VAL A 174 -9.43 7.75 4.41
N ASP A 175 -9.53 7.50 3.11
CA ASP A 175 -8.44 7.72 2.15
C ASP A 175 -8.64 9.07 1.48
N VAL A 176 -7.67 9.96 1.63
CA VAL A 176 -7.69 11.30 1.00
C VAL A 176 -6.54 11.38 0.01
N GLN A 177 -6.87 11.56 -1.27
CA GLN A 177 -5.92 11.96 -2.30
C GLN A 177 -6.13 13.44 -2.63
N VAL A 178 -5.08 14.25 -2.55
CA VAL A 178 -5.14 15.71 -2.69
C VAL A 178 -4.03 16.22 -3.59
N ALA A 179 -4.33 17.20 -4.44
CA ALA A 179 -3.34 18.01 -5.14
C ALA A 179 -3.51 19.48 -4.73
N SER A 180 -2.39 20.18 -4.62
CA SER A 180 -2.34 21.60 -4.28
C SER A 180 -1.32 22.30 -5.17
N SER A 181 -1.60 23.57 -5.51
CA SER A 181 -0.63 24.45 -6.17
C SER A 181 0.44 24.97 -5.20
N GLY A 182 0.23 24.78 -3.89
CA GLY A 182 1.18 25.08 -2.83
C GLY A 182 1.68 23.84 -2.11
N PHE A 183 2.48 24.06 -1.06
CA PHE A 183 2.92 22.99 -0.17
C PHE A 183 1.83 22.63 0.84
N LEU A 184 1.62 21.34 1.08
CA LEU A 184 0.62 20.81 2.01
C LEU A 184 1.29 19.84 2.99
N TRP A 185 1.04 20.02 4.29
CA TRP A 185 1.48 19.10 5.33
C TRP A 185 0.59 17.86 5.40
N ILE A 186 1.19 16.69 5.62
CA ILE A 186 0.45 15.44 5.86
C ILE A 186 -0.42 15.59 7.12
N GLU A 187 0.12 16.24 8.15
CA GLU A 187 -0.53 16.50 9.43
C GLU A 187 -1.78 17.36 9.27
N ASP A 188 -1.78 18.34 8.37
CA ASP A 188 -2.94 19.20 8.15
C ASP A 188 -4.09 18.41 7.49
N VAL A 189 -3.77 17.47 6.59
CA VAL A 189 -4.73 16.52 6.02
C VAL A 189 -5.27 15.58 7.10
N VAL A 190 -4.39 14.98 7.92
CA VAL A 190 -4.78 14.10 9.02
C VAL A 190 -5.71 14.82 10.00
N ASN A 191 -5.34 16.03 10.43
CA ASN A 191 -6.10 16.82 11.38
C ASN A 191 -7.49 17.19 10.81
N ALA A 192 -7.57 17.57 9.53
CA ALA A 192 -8.85 17.86 8.87
C ALA A 192 -9.77 16.63 8.87
N VAL A 193 -9.23 15.45 8.56
CA VAL A 193 -10.01 14.20 8.55
C VAL A 193 -10.47 13.81 9.96
N GLU A 194 -9.56 13.84 10.93
CA GLU A 194 -9.84 13.48 12.31
C GLU A 194 -10.86 14.40 12.99
N ALA A 195 -10.86 15.69 12.63
CA ALA A 195 -11.87 16.64 13.08
C ALA A 195 -13.26 16.32 12.54
N CYS A 196 -13.35 15.66 11.37
CA CYS A 196 -14.62 15.29 10.75
C CYS A 196 -15.19 13.97 11.28
N ALA A 197 -14.37 13.06 11.81
CA ALA A 197 -14.84 11.76 12.29
C ALA A 197 -15.70 11.84 13.57
N SER A 198 -16.45 10.77 13.88
CA SER A 198 -17.16 10.67 15.17
C SER A 198 -16.17 10.80 16.34
N SER A 199 -15.04 10.10 16.25
CA SER A 199 -13.86 10.39 17.09
C SER A 199 -12.58 9.98 16.36
N PRO A 200 -11.46 10.71 16.59
CA PRO A 200 -10.14 10.20 16.24
C PRO A 200 -9.79 8.94 17.04
N VAL A 201 -8.71 8.29 16.62
CA VAL A 201 -8.12 7.13 17.27
C VAL A 201 -6.76 7.49 17.84
N TYR A 202 -6.34 6.73 18.85
CA TYR A 202 -5.09 6.94 19.57
C TYR A 202 -4.47 5.57 19.88
N ALA A 203 -3.14 5.49 19.81
CA ALA A 203 -2.41 4.27 20.17
C ALA A 203 -2.38 4.02 21.69
N LEU A 204 -2.40 5.09 22.49
CA LEU A 204 -2.40 5.02 23.95
C LEU A 204 -3.56 5.82 24.54
N LEU A 205 -4.43 5.15 25.30
CA LEU A 205 -5.51 5.75 26.07
C LEU A 205 -5.45 5.28 27.52
N LYS A 206 -5.67 6.19 28.48
CA LYS A 206 -6.00 5.85 29.87
C LYS A 206 -7.52 5.77 30.01
N ARG A 207 -7.99 5.27 31.16
CA ARG A 207 -9.45 5.09 31.42
C ARG A 207 -10.25 6.38 31.23
N SER A 208 -9.71 7.53 31.65
CA SER A 208 -10.35 8.84 31.46
C SER A 208 -10.46 9.23 29.99
N ASP A 209 -9.47 8.85 29.18
CA ASP A 209 -9.48 9.10 27.74
C ASP A 209 -10.48 8.18 27.03
N GLU A 210 -10.52 6.90 27.41
CA GLU A 210 -11.46 5.91 26.87
C GLU A 210 -12.91 6.33 27.09
N LYS A 211 -13.23 6.84 28.28
CA LYS A 211 -14.53 7.46 28.58
C LYS A 211 -14.81 8.60 27.60
N PHE A 212 -13.88 9.55 27.47
CA PHE A 212 -14.06 10.72 26.62
C PHE A 212 -14.26 10.37 25.14
N VAL A 213 -13.41 9.51 24.56
CA VAL A 213 -13.52 9.16 23.13
C VAL A 213 -14.79 8.34 22.83
N THR A 214 -15.29 7.60 23.81
CA THR A 214 -16.54 6.84 23.69
C THR A 214 -17.74 7.77 23.70
N GLU A 215 -17.80 8.69 24.66
CA GLU A 215 -18.86 9.71 24.76
C GLU A 215 -18.83 10.65 23.54
N LYS A 216 -17.65 11.15 23.14
CA LYS A 216 -17.48 11.99 21.95
C LYS A 216 -18.02 11.33 20.68
N ALA A 217 -17.67 10.06 20.44
CA ALA A 217 -18.17 9.33 19.27
C ALA A 217 -19.68 9.10 19.34
N TYR A 218 -20.22 8.84 20.55
CA TYR A 218 -21.65 8.67 20.75
C TYR A 218 -22.40 9.98 20.47
N ASP A 219 -21.86 11.13 20.87
CA ASP A 219 -22.47 12.44 20.69
C ASP A 219 -22.32 13.02 19.28
N ASN A 220 -21.36 12.51 18.50
CA ASN A 220 -21.09 12.92 17.12
C ASN A 220 -21.23 11.73 16.13
N PRO A 221 -22.39 11.07 16.03
CA PRO A 221 -22.58 9.96 15.10
C PRO A 221 -22.59 10.44 13.65
N LYS A 222 -22.00 9.69 12.74
CA LYS A 222 -21.94 10.03 11.31
C LYS A 222 -22.11 8.79 10.43
N PHE A 223 -22.87 8.94 9.35
CA PHE A 223 -22.83 7.97 8.26
C PHE A 223 -21.52 8.06 7.47
N VAL A 224 -21.25 7.06 6.63
CA VAL A 224 -20.10 7.08 5.73
C VAL A 224 -20.20 8.24 4.72
N GLU A 225 -21.42 8.57 4.30
CA GLU A 225 -21.72 9.70 3.40
C GLU A 225 -21.50 11.06 4.06
N ASP A 226 -21.85 11.20 5.33
CA ASP A 226 -21.60 12.43 6.09
C ASP A 226 -20.10 12.65 6.23
N LEU A 227 -19.36 11.58 6.55
CA LEU A 227 -17.92 11.63 6.73
C LEU A 227 -17.20 12.11 5.46
N VAL A 228 -17.49 11.53 4.29
CA VAL A 228 -16.84 11.98 3.04
C VAL A 228 -17.21 13.41 2.67
N ARG A 229 -18.46 13.85 2.90
CA ARG A 229 -18.89 15.23 2.64
C ARG A 229 -18.13 16.22 3.51
N ASP A 230 -18.06 15.96 4.81
CA ASP A 230 -17.40 16.84 5.76
C ASP A 230 -15.89 16.92 5.51
N VAL A 231 -15.26 15.78 5.19
CA VAL A 231 -13.84 15.74 4.85
C VAL A 231 -13.55 16.51 3.57
N VAL A 232 -14.36 16.37 2.51
CA VAL A 232 -14.18 17.17 1.29
C VAL A 232 -14.29 18.66 1.58
N ILE A 233 -15.27 19.08 2.40
CA ILE A 233 -15.41 20.49 2.81
C ILE A 233 -14.16 20.97 3.56
N ALA A 234 -13.68 20.18 4.52
CA ALA A 234 -12.52 20.53 5.34
C ALA A 234 -11.22 20.61 4.50
N ILE A 235 -10.97 19.63 3.62
CA ILE A 235 -9.76 19.61 2.78
C ILE A 235 -9.78 20.74 1.76
N ARG A 236 -10.94 21.09 1.18
CA ARG A 236 -11.08 22.23 0.26
C ARG A 236 -10.84 23.58 0.93
N ALA A 237 -10.94 23.66 2.25
CA ALA A 237 -10.64 24.86 3.01
C ALA A 237 -9.13 25.00 3.31
N LEU A 238 -8.31 23.98 3.03
CA LEU A 238 -6.86 24.08 3.12
C LEU A 238 -6.31 24.89 1.94
N ASP A 239 -5.20 25.59 2.17
CA ASP A 239 -4.64 26.52 1.20
C ASP A 239 -4.24 25.83 -0.11
N SER A 240 -4.60 26.49 -1.23
CA SER A 240 -4.11 26.16 -2.57
C SER A 240 -4.53 24.79 -3.13
N VAL A 241 -5.49 24.08 -2.50
CA VAL A 241 -6.01 22.79 -2.97
C VAL A 241 -6.75 22.93 -4.30
N THR A 242 -6.31 22.18 -5.31
CA THR A 242 -6.86 22.17 -6.68
C THR A 242 -7.62 20.89 -7.01
N TYR A 243 -7.38 19.82 -6.26
CA TYR A 243 -8.00 18.51 -6.44
C TYR A 243 -8.13 17.80 -5.10
N VAL A 244 -9.26 17.14 -4.86
CA VAL A 244 -9.41 16.19 -3.77
C VAL A 244 -10.30 15.02 -4.18
N LYS A 245 -9.88 13.80 -3.86
CA LYS A 245 -10.67 12.59 -3.88
C LYS A 245 -10.66 12.00 -2.47
N VAL A 246 -11.85 11.80 -1.90
CA VAL A 246 -12.03 11.24 -0.56
C VAL A 246 -12.88 9.99 -0.67
N SER A 247 -12.38 8.88 -0.16
CA SER A 247 -13.21 7.71 0.09
C SER A 247 -13.19 7.37 1.57
N ALA A 248 -14.30 6.81 2.07
CA ALA A 248 -14.39 6.30 3.42
C ALA A 248 -14.95 4.88 3.37
N GLU A 249 -14.30 3.99 4.11
CA GLU A 249 -14.68 2.59 4.25
C GLU A 249 -14.90 2.28 5.73
N ASN A 250 -16.12 1.87 6.07
CA ASN A 250 -16.48 1.41 7.40
C ASN A 250 -16.40 -0.12 7.43
N PHE A 251 -15.57 -0.66 8.32
CA PHE A 251 -15.51 -2.09 8.60
C PHE A 251 -16.65 -2.46 9.53
N GLU A 252 -17.86 -2.58 8.97
CA GLU A 252 -19.11 -2.69 9.72
C GLU A 252 -19.04 -3.77 10.81
N SER A 253 -19.29 -3.38 12.07
CA SER A 253 -19.17 -4.29 13.21
C SER A 253 -20.26 -5.36 13.27
N ILE A 254 -21.36 -5.16 12.55
CA ILE A 254 -22.56 -6.02 12.55
C ILE A 254 -22.81 -6.72 11.21
N HIS A 255 -21.96 -6.48 10.22
CA HIS A 255 -22.04 -7.08 8.89
C HIS A 255 -20.68 -7.64 8.49
N ASN A 256 -20.64 -8.59 7.57
CA ASN A 256 -19.39 -9.14 7.03
C ASN A 256 -19.10 -8.58 5.64
N HIS A 257 -19.28 -7.27 5.51
CA HIS A 257 -18.99 -6.45 4.35
C HIS A 257 -18.81 -5.00 4.80
N GLU A 258 -18.18 -4.19 3.98
CA GLU A 258 -17.88 -2.80 4.28
C GLU A 258 -18.93 -1.84 3.70
N ALA A 259 -19.21 -0.75 4.41
CA ALA A 259 -19.97 0.38 3.85
C ALA A 259 -18.98 1.39 3.26
N TYR A 260 -19.23 1.85 2.03
CA TYR A 260 -18.29 2.65 1.25
C TYR A 260 -18.97 3.89 0.65
N ALA A 261 -18.29 5.03 0.71
CA ALA A 261 -18.66 6.22 -0.04
C ALA A 261 -17.41 6.92 -0.60
N GLU A 262 -17.57 7.66 -1.70
CA GLU A 262 -16.50 8.41 -2.35
C GLU A 262 -17.02 9.72 -2.93
N ILE A 263 -16.22 10.77 -2.84
CA ILE A 263 -16.43 12.06 -3.52
C ILE A 263 -15.12 12.50 -4.16
N GLU A 264 -15.19 12.94 -5.41
CA GLU A 264 -14.08 13.54 -6.14
C GLU A 264 -14.45 14.97 -6.56
N TRP A 265 -13.51 15.90 -6.40
CA TRP A 265 -13.66 17.31 -6.72
C TRP A 265 -12.36 17.88 -7.30
N SER A 266 -12.48 18.77 -8.28
CA SER A 266 -11.37 19.53 -8.86
C SER A 266 -11.80 20.96 -9.20
N THR A 267 -10.84 21.90 -9.22
CA THR A 267 -11.06 23.26 -9.73
C THR A 267 -11.18 23.29 -11.25
N ASP A 268 -10.56 22.32 -11.94
CA ASP A 268 -10.64 22.17 -13.39
C ASP A 268 -11.91 21.39 -13.78
N VAL A 269 -13.00 22.13 -14.00
CA VAL A 269 -14.25 21.60 -14.54
C VAL A 269 -14.09 21.43 -16.06
N GLY A 270 -13.27 20.48 -16.51
CA GLY A 270 -13.01 20.34 -17.95
C GLY A 270 -12.20 19.14 -18.44
N GLN A 271 -11.50 18.41 -17.57
CA GLN A 271 -10.87 17.15 -17.95
C GLN A 271 -11.25 16.09 -16.94
N GLN A 272 -12.36 15.40 -17.19
CA GLN A 272 -12.43 13.99 -16.80
C GLN A 272 -11.23 13.33 -17.50
N THR A 273 -10.15 13.11 -16.76
CA THR A 273 -9.04 12.29 -17.21
C THR A 273 -9.55 10.86 -17.33
N GLN A 274 -10.17 10.54 -18.46
CA GLN A 274 -10.13 9.18 -19.00
C GLN A 274 -8.66 8.79 -19.08
N GLY A 275 -8.24 7.84 -18.23
CA GLY A 275 -6.97 7.14 -18.40
C GLY A 275 -5.91 7.26 -17.31
N VAL A 276 -6.18 7.86 -16.15
CA VAL A 276 -5.45 7.47 -14.93
C VAL A 276 -6.36 6.52 -14.17
N LEU A 277 -6.32 5.25 -14.57
CA LEU A 277 -6.86 4.16 -13.74
C LEU A 277 -6.39 4.42 -12.31
N ASP A 278 -7.35 4.45 -11.39
CA ASP A 278 -7.16 4.61 -9.96
C ASP A 278 -5.80 4.06 -9.58
N VAL A 279 -4.91 4.91 -9.07
CA VAL A 279 -3.85 4.38 -8.21
C VAL A 279 -4.63 3.72 -7.10
N VAL A 280 -4.76 2.41 -7.23
CA VAL A 280 -5.15 1.50 -6.18
C VAL A 280 -4.40 2.02 -4.97
N SER A 281 -5.17 2.65 -4.07
CA SER A 281 -4.76 2.96 -2.72
C SER A 281 -3.96 1.75 -2.23
N PRO A 282 -2.81 1.88 -1.54
CA PRO A 282 -1.88 0.77 -1.27
C PRO A 282 -2.51 -0.45 -0.54
N THR A 283 -3.79 -0.34 -0.20
CA THR A 283 -4.71 -1.32 0.34
C THR A 283 -5.48 -2.19 -0.67
N LYS A 284 -5.62 -1.89 -1.98
CA LYS A 284 -6.04 -2.93 -2.98
C LYS A 284 -4.87 -3.72 -3.55
N ARG A 285 -3.82 -3.94 -2.75
CA ARG A 285 -3.16 -5.25 -2.83
C ARG A 285 -4.13 -6.23 -2.23
N THR A 286 -4.61 -7.18 -3.03
CA THR A 286 -4.83 -8.53 -2.50
C THR A 286 -3.49 -8.97 -1.89
N ARG A 287 -3.23 -8.60 -0.63
CA ARG A 287 -2.30 -9.35 0.20
C ARG A 287 -2.85 -10.77 0.11
N PHE A 288 -2.09 -11.69 -0.47
CA PHE A 288 -2.35 -13.10 -0.26
C PHE A 288 -2.22 -13.31 1.24
N SER A 289 -3.37 -13.29 1.92
CA SER A 289 -3.49 -13.49 3.35
C SER A 289 -3.23 -14.97 3.61
N PHE A 290 -2.14 -15.27 4.29
CA PHE A 290 -1.83 -16.64 4.69
C PHE A 290 -2.97 -17.20 5.54
N GLY A 291 -3.53 -16.37 6.44
CA GLY A 291 -4.66 -16.74 7.28
C GLY A 291 -5.92 -17.11 6.48
N ARG A 292 -6.31 -16.32 5.48
CA ARG A 292 -7.44 -16.65 4.58
C ARG A 292 -7.17 -17.90 3.76
N TRP A 293 -5.94 -18.05 3.25
CA TRP A 293 -5.55 -19.24 2.50
C TRP A 293 -5.56 -20.50 3.38
N LEU A 294 -5.06 -20.41 4.61
CA LEU A 294 -5.08 -21.50 5.59
C LEU A 294 -6.51 -21.88 5.95
N LYS A 295 -7.37 -20.88 6.21
CA LYS A 295 -8.80 -21.06 6.44
C LYS A 295 -9.46 -21.79 5.27
N GLN A 296 -9.15 -21.38 4.04
CA GLN A 296 -9.65 -22.04 2.83
C GLN A 296 -9.20 -23.52 2.77
N GLN A 297 -7.89 -23.79 2.91
CA GLN A 297 -7.34 -25.15 2.88
C GLN A 297 -7.94 -26.05 3.97
N ARG A 298 -8.19 -25.49 5.15
CA ARG A 298 -8.87 -26.18 6.25
C ARG A 298 -10.33 -26.50 5.90
N THR A 299 -11.08 -25.52 5.38
CA THR A 299 -12.51 -25.71 5.03
C THR A 299 -12.72 -26.66 3.86
N GLU A 300 -11.83 -26.66 2.86
CA GLU A 300 -11.84 -27.61 1.74
C GLU A 300 -11.65 -29.06 2.20
N ARG A 301 -11.03 -29.25 3.37
CA ARG A 301 -10.83 -30.56 4.02
C ARG A 301 -11.87 -30.84 5.10
N HIS A 302 -12.93 -30.03 5.18
CA HIS A 302 -14.02 -30.14 6.14
C HIS A 302 -13.57 -30.13 7.61
N LEU A 303 -12.42 -29.51 7.90
CA LEU A 303 -11.93 -29.34 9.26
C LEU A 303 -12.51 -28.06 9.88
N SER A 304 -13.03 -28.15 11.10
CA SER A 304 -13.32 -26.97 11.92
C SER A 304 -12.03 -26.35 12.47
N GLN A 305 -12.10 -25.09 12.87
CA GLN A 305 -10.95 -24.39 13.46
C GLN A 305 -10.47 -25.11 14.73
N SER A 306 -11.38 -25.64 15.54
CA SER A 306 -11.01 -26.41 16.75
C SER A 306 -10.30 -27.71 16.42
N GLU A 307 -10.71 -28.44 15.38
CA GLU A 307 -10.10 -29.71 14.99
C GLU A 307 -8.67 -29.51 14.46
N LEU A 308 -8.44 -28.51 13.61
CA LEU A 308 -7.08 -28.20 13.15
C LEU A 308 -6.19 -27.73 14.30
N ALA A 309 -6.72 -26.94 15.24
CA ALA A 309 -5.97 -26.49 16.41
C ALA A 309 -5.55 -27.66 17.31
N ILE A 310 -6.45 -28.63 17.54
CA ILE A 310 -6.15 -29.86 18.30
C ILE A 310 -5.02 -30.65 17.63
N GLN A 311 -5.09 -30.84 16.30
CA GLN A 311 -4.07 -31.59 15.56
C GLN A 311 -2.73 -30.86 15.52
N LEU A 312 -2.73 -29.53 15.54
CA LEU A 312 -1.54 -28.69 15.63
C LEU A 312 -0.96 -28.60 17.06
N GLY A 313 -1.64 -29.14 18.07
CA GLY A 313 -1.23 -28.99 19.47
C GLY A 313 -1.35 -27.56 20.01
N VAL A 314 -2.19 -26.71 19.40
CA VAL A 314 -2.40 -25.30 19.78
C VAL A 314 -3.84 -25.04 20.21
N THR A 315 -4.08 -23.89 20.84
CA THR A 315 -5.46 -23.48 21.20
C THR A 315 -6.23 -23.00 19.97
N SER A 316 -7.56 -23.14 19.99
CA SER A 316 -8.41 -22.60 18.91
C SER A 316 -8.24 -21.08 18.75
N SER A 317 -8.01 -20.36 19.85
CA SER A 317 -7.69 -18.94 19.84
C SER A 317 -6.36 -18.62 19.16
N PHE A 318 -5.35 -19.49 19.29
CA PHE A 318 -4.07 -19.34 18.60
C PHE A 318 -4.24 -19.52 17.09
N LEU A 319 -4.96 -20.56 16.66
CA LEU A 319 -5.25 -20.77 15.25
C LEU A 319 -6.12 -19.67 14.65
N SER A 320 -7.10 -19.16 15.40
CA SER A 320 -7.94 -18.03 14.98
C SER A 320 -7.11 -16.79 14.67
N ARG A 321 -6.13 -16.48 15.52
CA ARG A 321 -5.20 -15.36 15.31
C ARG A 321 -4.24 -15.58 14.13
N ILE A 322 -3.97 -16.82 13.75
CA ILE A 322 -3.24 -17.12 12.51
C ILE A 322 -4.17 -16.92 11.30
N GLU A 323 -5.42 -17.38 11.36
CA GLU A 323 -6.39 -17.23 10.27
C GLU A 323 -6.81 -15.76 10.02
N SER A 324 -6.69 -14.89 11.03
CA SER A 324 -6.88 -13.44 10.90
C SER A 324 -5.58 -12.67 10.57
N ASP A 325 -4.46 -13.36 10.32
CA ASP A 325 -3.11 -12.78 10.14
C ASP A 325 -2.61 -11.92 11.32
N GLU A 326 -3.25 -11.97 12.49
CA GLU A 326 -2.81 -11.30 13.70
C GLU A 326 -1.54 -11.92 14.33
N ARG A 327 -1.25 -13.18 13.97
CA ARG A 327 -0.10 -13.92 14.48
C ARG A 327 0.54 -14.77 13.40
N GLN A 328 1.87 -14.66 13.30
CA GLN A 328 2.66 -15.50 12.40
C GLN A 328 2.95 -16.87 13.07
N PRO A 329 2.72 -17.99 12.37
CA PRO A 329 3.13 -19.31 12.84
C PRO A 329 4.66 -19.46 12.82
N SER A 330 5.21 -20.31 13.69
CA SER A 330 6.63 -20.69 13.60
C SER A 330 6.87 -21.71 12.48
N ALA A 331 8.13 -21.94 12.11
CA ALA A 331 8.52 -22.96 11.13
C ALA A 331 7.97 -24.36 11.49
N GLU A 332 8.07 -24.78 12.76
CA GLU A 332 7.46 -26.03 13.25
C GLU A 332 5.95 -26.08 13.02
N HIS A 333 5.23 -25.00 13.30
CA HIS A 333 3.78 -24.96 13.04
C HIS A 333 3.48 -25.07 11.53
N LEU A 334 4.29 -24.45 10.67
CA LEU A 334 4.12 -24.50 9.21
C LEU A 334 4.38 -25.91 8.66
N GLU A 335 5.39 -26.60 9.16
CA GLU A 335 5.68 -28.01 8.81
C GLU A 335 4.56 -28.94 9.26
N LEU A 336 4.05 -28.73 10.49
CA LEU A 336 2.95 -29.52 11.01
C LEU A 336 1.64 -29.25 10.25
N MET A 337 1.37 -28.00 9.89
CA MET A 337 0.26 -27.62 9.01
C MET A 337 0.36 -28.29 7.63
N ALA A 338 1.55 -28.34 7.04
CA ALA A 338 1.78 -29.02 5.77
C ALA A 338 1.44 -30.51 5.87
N THR A 339 1.89 -31.16 6.95
CA THR A 339 1.62 -32.56 7.22
C THR A 339 0.12 -32.83 7.41
N ILE A 340 -0.56 -32.05 8.25
CA ILE A 340 -1.99 -32.22 8.56
C ILE A 340 -2.87 -31.94 7.33
N LEU A 341 -2.51 -30.93 6.53
CA LEU A 341 -3.25 -30.54 5.34
C LEU A 341 -2.84 -31.38 4.11
N GLY A 342 -1.88 -32.28 4.21
CA GLY A 342 -1.37 -33.07 3.07
C GLY A 342 -0.83 -32.18 1.95
N LEU A 343 -0.14 -31.10 2.30
CA LEU A 343 0.49 -30.14 1.40
C LEU A 343 2.02 -30.27 1.48
N SER A 344 2.72 -29.76 0.46
CA SER A 344 4.17 -29.66 0.54
C SER A 344 4.57 -28.58 1.56
N THR A 345 5.61 -28.86 2.34
CA THR A 345 6.17 -27.92 3.32
C THR A 345 6.58 -26.61 2.65
N GLU A 346 7.18 -26.69 1.46
CA GLU A 346 7.60 -25.51 0.69
C GLU A 346 6.41 -24.64 0.30
N THR A 347 5.29 -25.25 -0.09
CA THR A 347 4.08 -24.52 -0.46
C THR A 347 3.51 -23.76 0.72
N VAL A 348 3.43 -24.39 1.89
CA VAL A 348 2.90 -23.77 3.12
C VAL A 348 3.83 -22.65 3.60
N MET A 349 5.14 -22.89 3.63
CA MET A 349 6.13 -21.89 4.05
C MET A 349 6.17 -20.68 3.10
N LEU A 350 6.21 -20.90 1.79
CA LEU A 350 6.23 -19.81 0.82
C LEU A 350 4.92 -18.99 0.86
N ARG A 351 3.77 -19.64 1.09
CA ARG A 351 2.48 -18.98 1.30
C ARG A 351 2.44 -18.16 2.60
N ALA A 352 3.20 -18.57 3.62
CA ALA A 352 3.40 -17.82 4.87
C ALA A 352 4.48 -16.72 4.75
N GLY A 353 5.12 -16.56 3.58
CA GLY A 353 6.21 -15.60 3.38
C GLY A 353 7.55 -16.03 3.99
N VAL A 354 7.69 -17.32 4.33
CA VAL A 354 8.92 -17.93 4.84
C VAL A 354 9.61 -18.66 3.70
N VAL A 355 10.89 -18.36 3.45
CA VAL A 355 11.69 -19.08 2.45
C VAL A 355 12.31 -20.29 3.12
N PRO A 356 12.01 -21.54 2.68
CA PRO A 356 12.66 -22.73 3.21
C PRO A 356 14.18 -22.71 2.97
N ASP A 357 14.95 -23.22 3.92
CA ASP A 357 16.42 -23.29 3.80
C ASP A 357 16.87 -24.12 2.58
N THR A 358 16.10 -25.13 2.19
CA THR A 358 16.32 -25.91 0.97
C THR A 358 16.24 -25.06 -0.29
N ILE A 359 15.27 -24.14 -0.37
CA ILE A 359 15.16 -23.18 -1.49
C ILE A 359 16.29 -22.16 -1.41
N LEU A 360 16.63 -21.69 -0.21
CA LEU A 360 17.73 -20.75 -0.02
C LEU A 360 19.07 -21.32 -0.48
N GLN A 361 19.37 -22.57 -0.12
CA GLN A 361 20.56 -23.30 -0.57
C GLN A 361 20.56 -23.53 -2.08
N LEU A 362 19.44 -23.96 -2.66
CA LEU A 362 19.31 -24.13 -4.11
C LEU A 362 19.56 -22.83 -4.88
N VAL A 363 19.09 -21.70 -4.35
CA VAL A 363 19.32 -20.36 -4.93
C VAL A 363 20.78 -19.94 -4.78
N GLN A 364 21.43 -20.23 -3.65
CA GLN A 364 22.83 -19.89 -3.40
C GLN A 364 23.80 -20.75 -4.21
N GLU A 365 23.51 -22.04 -4.39
CA GLU A 365 24.35 -22.97 -5.14
C GLU A 365 24.21 -22.81 -6.66
N ASN A 366 23.03 -22.40 -7.13
CA ASN A 366 22.74 -22.30 -8.56
C ASN A 366 21.95 -21.02 -8.91
N PRO A 367 22.52 -19.82 -8.68
CA PRO A 367 21.82 -18.55 -8.92
C PRO A 367 21.41 -18.36 -10.39
N GLU A 368 22.19 -18.93 -11.33
CA GLU A 368 21.89 -18.89 -12.77
C GLU A 368 20.68 -19.75 -13.16
N ARG A 369 20.39 -20.82 -12.41
CA ARG A 369 19.22 -21.69 -12.64
C ARG A 369 17.91 -20.96 -12.31
N LEU A 370 17.93 -20.09 -11.30
CA LEU A 370 16.79 -19.24 -10.98
C LEU A 370 16.51 -18.25 -12.13
N LYS A 371 17.55 -17.63 -12.70
CA LYS A 371 17.43 -16.75 -13.89
C LYS A 371 16.88 -17.50 -15.11
N GLN A 372 17.27 -18.77 -15.31
CA GLN A 372 16.75 -19.63 -16.37
C GLN A 372 15.26 -20.02 -16.18
N LEU A 373 14.83 -20.28 -14.95
CA LEU A 373 13.41 -20.55 -14.65
C LEU A 373 12.51 -19.34 -14.93
N TYR A 374 12.99 -18.13 -14.66
CA TYR A 374 12.29 -16.89 -15.05
C TYR A 374 12.24 -16.66 -16.57
N SER A 375 13.19 -17.21 -17.33
CA SER A 375 13.22 -17.11 -18.80
C SER A 375 12.50 -18.27 -19.52
N ALA A 376 12.23 -19.40 -18.84
CA ALA A 376 11.46 -20.51 -19.40
C ALA A 376 9.93 -20.32 -19.30
N ASN A 377 9.43 -19.63 -18.26
CA ASN A 377 8.00 -19.31 -18.11
C ASN A 377 7.52 -18.14 -19.00
N SER A 378 8.37 -17.65 -19.90
CA SER A 378 8.02 -16.68 -20.97
C SER A 378 7.86 -17.34 -22.35
N MET A 379 7.93 -18.68 -22.41
CA MET A 379 7.50 -19.50 -23.55
C MET A 379 6.45 -20.54 -23.10
N SER A 380 5.26 -20.08 -22.75
CA SER A 380 4.00 -20.81 -22.97
C SER A 380 2.84 -19.82 -23.10
#